data_AF-A0A2G5HEF7-F1
#
_entry.id   AF-A0A2G5HEF7-F1
#
_cell.length_a   1.000
_cell.length_b   1.000
_cell.length_c   1.000
_cell.angle_alpha   90.00
_cell.angle_beta   90.00
_cell.angle_gamma   90.00
#
_symmetry.space_group_name_H-M   'P 1'
#
loop_
_entity.id
_entity.type
_entity.pdbx_description
1 polymer ?
#
loop_
_entity_poly.entity_id
_entity_poly.type
_entity_poly.pdbx_seq_one_letter_code
_entity_poly.pdbx_strand_id
1 'polypeptide(L)'
;MSSTSGPDLAQVYRDYIAAITEFGLPTSPDWLSDFVHVDVIHNSHPLGIQQYRALITANISAPRTEITVEKLIVQDDHVSARLRFTVPHTCNSYLGHSLVPAAGRVHIAPDGSVGKRDDHSFDVFEHVTYQFGIDEADGKWKIKEVWSIADIEPVKKNCI
;
A
#
# COMPACT_ATOMS: atom_id res chain seq x y z
N MET A 1 6.99 -19.00 32.17
CA MET A 1 6.07 -18.70 31.05
C MET A 1 6.93 -18.59 29.81
N SER A 2 6.84 -19.54 28.88
CA SER A 2 7.69 -19.58 27.70
C SER A 2 7.38 -18.39 26.78
N SER A 3 8.29 -17.44 26.69
CA SER A 3 8.30 -16.42 25.66
C SER A 3 8.84 -17.05 24.37
N THR A 4 7.96 -17.65 23.58
CA THR A 4 8.26 -17.81 22.15
C THR A 4 8.17 -16.41 21.57
N SER A 5 9.28 -15.69 21.46
CA SER A 5 9.30 -14.40 20.78
C SER A 5 8.93 -14.66 19.32
N GLY A 6 7.68 -14.38 18.97
CA GLY A 6 7.23 -14.32 17.58
C GLY A 6 8.09 -13.32 16.79
N PRO A 7 7.98 -13.30 15.45
CA PRO A 7 8.70 -12.32 14.64
C PRO A 7 8.34 -10.89 15.07
N ASP A 8 9.27 -9.97 14.85
CA ASP A 8 8.95 -8.55 14.89
C ASP A 8 8.12 -8.20 13.64
N LEU A 9 6.80 -8.38 13.72
CA LEU A 9 5.89 -8.07 12.61
C LEU A 9 5.94 -6.59 12.23
N ALA A 10 6.33 -5.70 13.15
CA ALA A 10 6.53 -4.31 12.81
C ALA A 10 7.70 -4.15 11.83
N GLN A 11 8.77 -4.92 12.02
CA GLN A 11 9.90 -4.93 11.10
C GLN A 11 9.57 -5.62 9.77
N VAL A 12 8.94 -6.80 9.81
CA VAL A 12 8.50 -7.50 8.59
C VAL A 12 7.61 -6.61 7.72
N TYR A 13 6.68 -5.87 8.35
CA TYR A 13 5.82 -4.93 7.65
C TYR A 13 6.59 -3.75 7.04
N ARG A 14 7.57 -3.19 7.76
CA ARG A 14 8.41 -2.11 7.22
C ARG A 14 9.27 -2.58 6.05
N ASP A 15 9.81 -3.80 6.12
CA ASP A 15 10.59 -4.40 5.04
C ASP A 15 9.69 -4.65 3.81
N TYR A 16 8.44 -5.07 4.01
CA TYR A 16 7.43 -5.17 2.95
C TYR A 16 7.17 -3.81 2.28
N ILE A 17 6.95 -2.74 3.05
CA ILE A 17 6.76 -1.38 2.49
C ILE A 17 8.01 -0.92 1.74
N ALA A 18 9.20 -1.14 2.30
CA ALA A 18 10.47 -0.79 1.66
C ALA A 18 10.60 -1.49 0.29
N ALA A 19 10.32 -2.79 0.24
CA ALA A 19 10.37 -3.58 -0.99
C ALA A 19 9.39 -3.07 -2.08
N ILE A 20 8.22 -2.57 -1.69
CA ILE A 20 7.26 -1.94 -2.63
C ILE A 20 7.82 -0.63 -3.22
N THR A 21 8.51 0.16 -2.39
CA THR A 21 8.95 1.53 -2.71
C THR A 21 10.35 1.63 -3.30
N GLU A 22 11.06 0.51 -3.50
CA GLU A 22 12.40 0.49 -4.07
C GLU A 22 12.37 0.64 -5.61
N PHE A 23 12.05 1.85 -6.06
CA PHE A 23 11.87 2.16 -7.48
C PHE A 23 13.21 2.12 -8.24
N GLY A 24 13.34 1.22 -9.21
CA GLY A 24 14.44 1.23 -10.18
C GLY A 24 15.43 0.07 -10.07
N LEU A 25 15.29 -0.81 -9.08
CA LEU A 25 15.98 -2.09 -9.13
C LEU A 25 15.26 -3.05 -10.10
N PRO A 26 15.98 -3.99 -10.75
CA PRO A 26 15.35 -5.10 -11.43
C PRO A 26 14.49 -5.85 -10.41
N THR A 27 13.18 -5.68 -10.51
CA THR A 27 12.26 -6.37 -9.63
C THR A 27 12.27 -7.84 -10.04
N SER A 28 12.78 -8.72 -9.18
CA SER A 28 12.59 -10.16 -9.35
C SER A 28 11.09 -10.42 -9.57
N PRO A 29 10.68 -11.31 -10.47
CA PRO A 29 9.27 -11.66 -10.64
C PRO A 29 8.60 -11.96 -9.30
N ASP A 30 9.34 -12.57 -8.37
CA ASP A 30 8.82 -13.08 -7.10
C ASP A 30 9.22 -12.22 -5.88
N TRP A 31 9.56 -10.95 -6.08
CA TRP A 31 9.98 -10.02 -5.01
C TRP A 31 9.00 -9.93 -3.83
N LEU A 32 7.72 -10.21 -4.09
CA LEU A 32 6.65 -10.14 -3.11
C LEU A 32 6.48 -11.44 -2.30
N SER A 33 7.03 -12.56 -2.78
CA SER A 33 6.83 -13.91 -2.22
C SER A 33 7.45 -14.10 -0.83
N ASP A 34 8.40 -13.24 -0.45
CA ASP A 34 8.96 -13.22 0.90
C ASP A 34 8.02 -12.57 1.93
N PHE A 35 7.05 -11.76 1.48
CA PHE A 35 6.20 -10.95 2.34
C PHE A 35 4.72 -11.32 2.28
N VAL A 36 4.25 -11.89 1.18
CA VAL A 36 2.82 -12.14 0.92
C VAL A 36 2.59 -13.61 0.62
N HIS A 37 1.55 -14.18 1.25
CA HIS A 37 1.14 -15.56 1.05
C HIS A 37 0.63 -15.77 -0.39
N VAL A 38 0.89 -16.95 -0.96
CA VAL A 38 0.49 -17.29 -2.35
C VAL A 38 -1.02 -17.11 -2.59
N ASP A 39 -1.82 -17.41 -1.57
CA ASP A 39 -3.29 -17.32 -1.57
C ASP A 39 -3.84 -16.06 -0.85
N VAL A 40 -3.12 -14.93 -0.87
CA VAL A 40 -3.55 -13.70 -0.18
C VAL A 40 -4.97 -13.27 -0.55
N ILE A 41 -5.72 -12.87 0.48
CA ILE A 41 -7.07 -12.33 0.38
C ILE A 41 -7.01 -10.81 0.59
N HIS A 42 -7.63 -10.02 -0.28
CA HIS A 42 -7.71 -8.57 -0.14
C HIS A 42 -9.17 -8.12 -0.19
N ASN A 43 -9.65 -7.45 0.86
CA ASN A 43 -11.04 -7.02 1.03
C ASN A 43 -12.03 -8.15 0.74
N SER A 44 -11.79 -9.32 1.34
CA SER A 44 -12.58 -10.55 1.16
C SER A 44 -12.56 -11.17 -0.25
N HIS A 45 -11.70 -10.70 -1.15
CA HIS A 45 -11.48 -11.30 -2.47
C HIS A 45 -10.20 -12.12 -2.47
N PRO A 46 -10.24 -13.42 -2.81
CA PRO A 46 -9.05 -14.26 -2.93
C PRO A 46 -8.28 -13.90 -4.21
N LEU A 47 -7.43 -12.89 -4.13
CA LEU A 47 -6.65 -12.39 -5.26
C LEU A 47 -5.50 -13.33 -5.62
N GLY A 48 -4.87 -13.91 -4.60
CA GLY A 48 -3.58 -14.57 -4.74
C GLY A 48 -2.45 -13.61 -5.10
N ILE A 49 -1.21 -14.08 -4.96
CA ILE A 49 -0.03 -13.22 -5.03
C ILE A 49 0.16 -12.53 -6.39
N GLN A 50 -0.25 -13.17 -7.48
CA GLN A 50 -0.11 -12.61 -8.83
C GLN A 50 -0.99 -11.37 -9.03
N GLN A 51 -2.26 -11.43 -8.64
CA GLN A 51 -3.18 -10.30 -8.77
C GLN A 51 -2.88 -9.23 -7.73
N TYR A 52 -2.47 -9.62 -6.52
CA TYR A 52 -2.03 -8.66 -5.50
C TYR A 52 -0.79 -7.88 -5.94
N ARG A 53 0.19 -8.55 -6.57
CA ARG A 53 1.34 -7.89 -7.21
C ARG A 53 0.89 -6.94 -8.31
N ALA A 54 -0.04 -7.35 -9.17
CA ALA A 54 -0.56 -6.49 -10.24
C ALA A 54 -1.26 -5.23 -9.69
N LEU A 55 -2.01 -5.36 -8.60
CA LEU A 55 -2.66 -4.25 -7.89
C LEU A 55 -1.63 -3.23 -7.37
N ILE A 56 -0.57 -3.70 -6.70
CA ILE A 56 0.54 -2.87 -6.22
C ILE A 56 1.27 -2.22 -7.39
N THR A 57 1.63 -2.99 -8.42
CA THR A 57 2.36 -2.46 -9.56
C THR A 57 1.59 -1.34 -10.25
N ALA A 58 0.29 -1.53 -10.50
CA ALA A 58 -0.54 -0.56 -11.21
C ALA A 58 -0.73 0.75 -10.43
N ASN A 59 -0.90 0.67 -9.11
CA ASN A 59 -1.25 1.84 -8.30
C ASN A 59 -0.08 2.43 -7.51
N ILE A 60 1.04 1.72 -7.40
CA ILE A 60 2.18 2.17 -6.58
C ILE A 60 3.46 2.18 -7.39
N SER A 61 3.93 1.01 -7.84
CA SER A 61 5.28 0.89 -8.41
C SER A 61 5.42 1.57 -9.78
N ALA A 62 4.47 1.36 -10.69
CA ALA A 62 4.47 1.99 -12.02
C ALA A 62 4.32 3.52 -11.96
N PRO A 63 3.37 4.09 -11.18
CA PRO A 63 3.31 5.53 -11.02
C PRO A 63 4.46 6.09 -10.17
N ARG A 64 5.22 5.26 -9.44
CA ARG A 64 6.22 5.67 -8.43
C ARG A 64 5.59 6.47 -7.29
N THR A 65 4.47 5.96 -6.78
CA THR A 65 3.76 6.56 -5.64
C THR A 65 4.53 6.28 -4.36
N GLU A 66 4.91 7.31 -3.65
CA GLU A 66 5.62 7.17 -2.38
C GLU A 66 4.65 6.75 -1.28
N ILE A 67 5.10 5.87 -0.38
CA ILE A 67 4.30 5.42 0.78
C ILE A 67 4.95 5.93 2.06
N THR A 68 4.18 6.60 2.90
CA THR A 68 4.55 6.94 4.28
C THR A 68 3.65 6.17 5.25
N VAL A 69 4.26 5.44 6.18
CA VAL A 69 3.54 4.82 7.32
C VAL A 69 3.39 5.88 8.42
N GLU A 70 2.22 6.52 8.51
CA GLU A 70 1.97 7.58 9.51
C GLU A 70 1.67 7.03 10.90
N LYS A 71 1.03 5.86 10.96
CA LYS A 71 0.73 5.14 12.20
C LYS A 71 0.89 3.66 11.96
N LEU A 72 1.42 2.96 12.96
CA LEU A 72 1.60 1.52 12.95
C LEU A 72 1.22 0.95 14.31
N ILE A 73 0.33 -0.03 14.31
CA ILE A 73 -0.10 -0.78 15.49
C ILE A 73 0.10 -2.25 15.18
N VAL A 74 0.71 -2.98 16.11
CA VAL A 74 0.95 -4.41 15.99
C VAL A 74 0.35 -5.11 17.21
N GLN A 75 -0.42 -6.15 16.97
CA GLN A 75 -1.00 -6.99 18.01
C GLN A 75 -1.10 -8.43 17.52
N ASP A 76 -0.44 -9.35 18.21
CA ASP A 76 -0.40 -10.77 17.87
C ASP A 76 0.00 -11.02 16.41
N ASP A 77 -0.89 -11.59 15.60
CA ASP A 77 -0.72 -11.85 14.16
C ASP A 77 -1.23 -10.71 13.26
N HIS A 78 -1.59 -9.56 13.83
CA HIS A 78 -2.16 -8.44 13.09
C HIS A 78 -1.26 -7.21 13.09
N VAL A 79 -1.24 -6.52 11.96
CA VAL A 79 -0.68 -5.18 11.80
C VAL A 79 -1.75 -4.26 11.25
N SER A 80 -2.00 -3.14 11.92
CA SER A 80 -2.84 -2.07 11.38
C SER A 80 -2.01 -0.82 11.12
N ALA A 81 -2.19 -0.21 9.97
CA ALA A 81 -1.45 0.95 9.53
C ALA A 81 -2.37 2.06 9.01
N ARG A 82 -1.94 3.30 9.23
CA ARG A 82 -2.38 4.44 8.44
C ARG A 82 -1.29 4.78 7.45
N LEU A 83 -1.62 4.70 6.18
CA LEU A 83 -0.71 5.01 5.08
C LEU A 83 -1.10 6.34 4.43
N ARG A 84 -0.09 7.10 4.03
CA ARG A 84 -0.20 8.24 3.12
C ARG A 84 0.54 7.90 1.85
N PHE A 85 -0.16 7.96 0.73
CA PHE A 85 0.34 7.75 -0.62
C PHE A 85 0.50 9.10 -1.30
N THR A 86 1.72 9.50 -1.63
CA THR A 86 1.96 10.72 -2.41
C THR A 86 2.01 10.36 -3.88
N VAL A 87 0.92 10.65 -4.59
CA VAL A 87 0.75 10.34 -6.02
C VAL A 87 1.47 11.39 -6.84
N PRO A 88 2.45 11.03 -7.69
CA PRO A 88 3.28 12.02 -8.35
C PRO A 88 2.55 12.71 -9.50
N HIS A 89 3.01 13.92 -9.84
CA HIS A 89 2.45 14.75 -10.90
C HIS A 89 2.46 14.09 -12.30
N THR A 90 3.34 13.10 -12.52
CA THR A 90 3.44 12.34 -13.78
C THR A 90 2.39 11.23 -13.91
N CYS A 91 1.77 10.80 -12.82
CA CYS A 91 0.75 9.76 -12.82
C CYS A 91 -0.52 10.29 -13.51
N ASN A 92 -1.05 9.60 -14.53
CA ASN A 92 -2.23 10.04 -15.30
C ASN A 92 -3.49 9.20 -15.03
N SER A 93 -3.36 8.10 -14.28
CA SER A 93 -4.46 7.30 -13.79
C SER A 93 -4.12 6.68 -12.44
N TYR A 94 -5.11 6.61 -11.54
CA TYR A 94 -4.92 6.11 -10.18
C TYR A 94 -6.20 5.45 -9.67
N LEU A 95 -6.09 4.27 -9.05
CA LEU A 95 -7.24 3.48 -8.56
C LEU A 95 -8.36 3.29 -9.61
N GLY A 96 -7.99 3.14 -10.88
CA GLY A 96 -8.94 2.96 -11.99
C GLY A 96 -9.58 4.25 -12.54
N HIS A 97 -9.18 5.42 -12.03
CA HIS A 97 -9.68 6.71 -12.50
C HIS A 97 -8.65 7.44 -13.37
N SER A 98 -9.10 8.10 -14.44
CA SER A 98 -8.27 9.02 -15.22
C SER A 98 -8.13 10.35 -14.49
N LEU A 99 -6.90 10.85 -14.38
CA LEU A 99 -6.58 12.09 -13.69
C LEU A 99 -6.49 13.26 -14.67
N VAL A 100 -6.88 14.45 -14.23
CA VAL A 100 -6.61 15.71 -14.94
C VAL A 100 -5.09 15.92 -15.05
N PRO A 101 -4.62 16.71 -16.05
CA PRO A 101 -3.23 17.10 -16.13
C PRO A 101 -2.74 17.73 -14.82
N ALA A 102 -1.47 17.52 -14.48
CA ALA A 102 -0.82 18.05 -13.27
C ALA A 102 -1.18 19.50 -12.93
N ALA A 103 -1.21 20.39 -13.94
CA ALA A 103 -1.53 21.81 -13.78
C ALA A 103 -2.99 22.10 -13.32
N GLY A 104 -3.89 21.14 -13.50
CA GLY A 104 -5.29 21.23 -13.06
C GLY A 104 -5.55 20.62 -11.69
N ARG A 105 -4.53 20.04 -11.04
CA ARG A 105 -4.71 19.31 -9.78
C ARG A 105 -4.84 20.21 -8.58
N VAL A 106 -5.46 19.65 -7.54
CA VAL A 106 -5.64 20.25 -6.23
C VAL A 106 -5.20 19.27 -5.15
N HIS A 107 -4.57 19.80 -4.10
CA HIS A 107 -4.33 19.05 -2.87
C HIS A 107 -5.57 19.12 -1.99
N ILE A 108 -5.99 17.98 -1.43
CA ILE A 108 -7.10 17.89 -0.49
C ILE A 108 -6.52 17.44 0.85
N ALA A 109 -6.62 18.29 1.86
CA ALA A 109 -6.20 17.95 3.21
C ALA A 109 -7.18 16.92 3.83
N PRO A 110 -6.76 16.16 4.87
CA PRO A 110 -7.63 15.18 5.54
C PRO A 110 -8.94 15.75 6.11
N ASP A 111 -9.01 17.07 6.35
CA ASP A 111 -10.21 17.75 6.81
C ASP A 111 -11.14 18.20 5.65
N GLY A 112 -10.78 17.87 4.41
CA GLY A 112 -11.50 18.21 3.18
C GLY A 112 -11.19 19.61 2.64
N SER A 113 -10.29 20.37 3.28
CA SER A 113 -9.88 21.68 2.76
C SER A 113 -9.02 21.54 1.51
N VAL A 114 -9.19 22.46 0.56
CA VAL A 114 -8.47 22.46 -0.71
C VAL A 114 -7.23 23.34 -0.58
N GLY A 115 -6.05 22.73 -0.67
CA GLY A 115 -4.76 23.40 -0.68
C GLY A 115 -4.51 24.21 -1.96
N LYS A 116 -3.46 25.03 -1.95
CA LYS A 116 -3.05 25.80 -3.15
C LYS A 116 -2.55 24.85 -4.25
N ARG A 117 -2.69 25.26 -5.52
CA ARG A 117 -2.41 24.47 -6.73
C ARG A 117 -0.92 24.23 -7.01
N ASP A 118 -0.09 24.51 -6.03
CA ASP A 118 1.34 24.75 -6.22
C ASP A 118 2.14 23.43 -6.08
N ASP A 119 1.49 22.38 -5.55
CA ASP A 119 1.95 21.01 -5.58
C ASP A 119 1.12 20.22 -6.60
N HIS A 120 1.78 19.69 -7.62
CA HIS A 120 1.15 18.88 -8.67
C HIS A 120 1.00 17.41 -8.27
N SER A 121 1.59 17.01 -7.15
CA SER A 121 1.27 15.75 -6.48
C SER A 121 0.01 15.91 -5.61
N PHE A 122 -0.56 14.80 -5.18
CA PHE A 122 -1.63 14.83 -4.18
C PHE A 122 -1.54 13.59 -3.30
N ASP A 123 -2.06 13.71 -2.08
CA ASP A 123 -2.05 12.60 -1.14
C ASP A 123 -3.36 11.80 -1.17
N VAL A 124 -3.24 10.48 -1.06
CA VAL A 124 -4.33 9.56 -0.76
C VAL A 124 -4.03 8.89 0.57
N PHE A 125 -5.02 8.76 1.44
CA PHE A 125 -4.84 8.15 2.76
C PHE A 125 -5.57 6.81 2.82
N GLU A 126 -4.94 5.83 3.46
CA GLU A 126 -5.51 4.50 3.63
C GLU A 126 -5.42 4.08 5.11
N HIS A 127 -6.50 3.50 5.61
CA HIS A 127 -6.45 2.69 6.82
C HIS A 127 -6.54 1.23 6.42
N VAL A 128 -5.55 0.46 6.82
CA VAL A 128 -5.41 -0.93 6.40
C VAL A 128 -5.02 -1.80 7.58
N THR A 129 -5.58 -3.00 7.64
CA THR A 129 -5.24 -4.04 8.58
C THR A 129 -4.81 -5.27 7.80
N TYR A 130 -3.68 -5.85 8.22
CA TYR A 130 -3.09 -7.06 7.67
C TYR A 130 -3.14 -8.14 8.73
N GLN A 131 -3.61 -9.33 8.37
CA GLN A 131 -3.37 -10.55 9.13
C GLN A 131 -2.18 -11.28 8.52
N PHE A 132 -1.23 -11.65 9.38
CA PHE A 132 -0.10 -12.48 9.02
C PHE A 132 -0.36 -13.94 9.37
N GLY A 133 0.16 -14.85 8.55
CA GLY A 133 0.18 -16.28 8.82
C GLY A 133 1.55 -16.85 8.53
N ILE A 134 1.88 -17.97 9.18
CA ILE A 134 3.07 -18.75 8.83
C ILE A 134 2.79 -19.47 7.52
N ASP A 135 3.63 -19.23 6.52
CA ASP A 135 3.64 -19.97 5.26
C ASP A 135 4.25 -21.35 5.49
N GLU A 136 3.53 -22.40 5.08
CA GLU A 136 3.95 -23.79 5.33
C GLU A 136 5.18 -24.20 4.51
N ALA A 137 5.45 -23.52 3.39
CA ALA A 137 6.55 -23.87 2.49
C ALA A 137 7.91 -23.43 3.03
N ASP A 138 7.98 -22.29 3.72
CA ASP A 138 9.24 -21.71 4.20
C ASP A 138 9.25 -21.33 5.70
N GLY A 139 8.13 -21.48 6.40
CA GLY A 139 8.00 -21.16 7.82
C GLY A 139 8.04 -19.66 8.13
N LYS A 140 8.01 -18.78 7.12
CA LYS A 140 8.05 -17.33 7.31
C LYS A 140 6.65 -16.78 7.58
N TRP A 141 6.59 -15.69 8.32
CA TRP A 141 5.35 -14.94 8.50
C TRP A 141 5.09 -14.04 7.30
N LYS A 142 3.94 -14.22 6.65
CA LYS A 142 3.55 -13.50 5.45
C LYS A 142 2.13 -12.96 5.59
N ILE A 143 1.85 -11.87 4.88
CA ILE A 143 0.52 -11.28 4.78
C ILE A 143 -0.41 -12.31 4.13
N LYS A 144 -1.45 -12.72 4.85
CA LYS A 144 -2.45 -13.70 4.41
C LYS A 144 -3.78 -13.02 4.08
N GLU A 145 -4.15 -12.00 4.84
CA GLU A 145 -5.38 -11.25 4.61
C GLU A 145 -5.16 -9.76 4.79
N VAL A 146 -5.86 -8.96 3.98
CA VAL A 146 -5.78 -7.50 3.96
C VAL A 146 -7.19 -6.94 3.96
N TRP A 147 -7.49 -6.05 4.91
CA TRP A 147 -8.69 -5.21 4.89
C TRP A 147 -8.27 -3.76 4.84
N SER A 148 -8.68 -3.08 3.79
CA SER A 148 -8.29 -1.72 3.48
C SER A 148 -9.51 -0.85 3.16
N ILE A 149 -9.46 0.38 3.64
CA ILE A 149 -10.27 1.49 3.17
C ILE A 149 -9.37 2.68 2.83
N ALA A 150 -9.49 3.17 1.60
CA ALA A 150 -8.82 4.37 1.13
C ALA A 150 -9.80 5.56 1.05
N ASP A 151 -9.34 6.75 1.44
CA ASP A 151 -10.01 8.00 1.13
C ASP A 151 -9.81 8.34 -0.34
N ILE A 152 -10.85 8.10 -1.15
CA ILE A 152 -10.79 8.30 -2.60
C ILE A 152 -11.21 9.72 -3.03
N GLU A 153 -11.62 10.59 -2.10
CA GLU A 153 -12.04 11.95 -2.44
C GLU A 153 -10.92 12.75 -3.13
N PRO A 154 -9.64 12.68 -2.71
CA PRO A 154 -8.54 13.33 -3.44
C PRO A 154 -8.42 12.86 -4.89
N VAL A 155 -8.67 11.58 -5.16
CA VAL A 155 -8.67 11.04 -6.53
C VAL A 155 -9.82 11.66 -7.33
N LYS A 156 -11.06 11.57 -6.82
CA LYS A 156 -12.26 12.09 -7.48
C LYS A 156 -12.17 13.59 -7.82
N LYS A 157 -11.59 14.39 -6.92
CA LYS A 157 -11.40 15.84 -7.15
C LYS A 157 -10.38 16.16 -8.23
N ASN A 158 -9.52 15.19 -8.55
CA ASN A 158 -8.50 15.28 -9.58
C ASN A 158 -8.85 14.44 -10.82
N CYS A 159 -10.09 13.97 -10.96
CA CYS A 159 -10.56 13.23 -12.13
C CYS A 159 -11.11 14.13 -13.24
N ILE A 160 -11.10 13.59 -14.45
CA ILE A 160 -11.78 14.13 -15.64
C ILE A 160 -13.27 13.78 -15.58
#